data_AF-A0A6M8HXR9-F1
#
_entry.id   AF-A0A6M8HXR9-F1
#
_cell.length_a   1.000
_cell.length_b   1.000
_cell.length_c   1.000
_cell.angle_alpha   90.00
_cell.angle_beta   90.00
_cell.angle_gamma   90.00
#
_symmetry.space_group_name_H-M   'P 1'
#
loop_
_entity.id
_entity.type
_entity.pdbx_description
1 polymer ?
#
loop_
_entity_poly.entity_id
_entity_poly.type
_entity_poly.pdbx_seq_one_letter_code
_entity_poly.pdbx_strand_id
1 'polypeptide(L)'
;MILDLHRQGLSLSAIARQTGLDRKTIRRYIERDLEPPAYTPRPACVSKIAAFEAYLRERVTAHPELTASRLHRELRDLGFAGGYTTVKVFLRTIRPSASAGFEVRFETPPGRQAQVDFAHFRTVFTDEPGIDRVVWLFSLVLGHSRMLWGRFVPQQDMQAVLRCHAAAFEALGGAPTEILYDRMRTVVDREVPQGSPNDGPQAGHIVYNRTLVELLPVLWTHNLS
;
A
#
# COMPACT_ATOMS: atom_id res chain seq x y z
N MET A 1 46.68 -0.67 -17.33
CA MET A 1 47.04 -2.09 -17.02
C MET A 1 47.37 -2.90 -18.27
N ILE A 2 46.42 -3.22 -19.18
CA ILE A 2 46.71 -4.04 -20.39
C ILE A 2 47.72 -3.34 -21.31
N LEU A 3 47.51 -2.05 -21.57
CA LEU A 3 48.39 -1.24 -22.44
C LEU A 3 49.80 -1.07 -21.87
N ASP A 4 49.91 -0.92 -20.55
CA ASP A 4 51.21 -0.78 -19.87
C ASP A 4 52.05 -2.06 -19.97
N LEU A 5 51.42 -3.22 -19.77
CA LEU A 5 52.09 -4.52 -19.91
C LEU A 5 52.51 -4.77 -21.37
N HIS A 6 51.71 -4.33 -22.34
CA HIS A 6 52.09 -4.40 -23.75
C HIS A 6 53.27 -3.46 -24.08
N ARG A 7 53.28 -2.23 -23.54
CA ARG A 7 54.40 -1.27 -23.70
C ARG A 7 55.70 -1.76 -23.06
N GLN A 8 55.62 -2.60 -22.02
CA GLN A 8 56.77 -3.29 -21.42
C GLN A 8 57.29 -4.48 -22.27
N GLY A 9 56.72 -4.73 -23.45
CA GLY A 9 57.18 -5.78 -24.38
C GLY A 9 56.63 -7.18 -24.09
N LEU A 10 55.64 -7.33 -23.19
CA LEU A 10 55.06 -8.64 -22.91
C LEU A 10 54.18 -9.13 -24.07
N SER A 11 54.33 -10.42 -24.40
CA SER A 11 53.47 -11.06 -25.40
C SER A 11 52.01 -11.16 -24.94
N LEU A 12 51.07 -11.20 -25.89
CA LEU A 12 49.63 -11.36 -25.62
C LEU A 12 49.32 -12.57 -24.71
N SER A 13 50.10 -13.65 -24.81
CA SER A 13 49.96 -14.84 -23.96
C SER A 13 50.37 -14.61 -22.52
N ALA A 14 51.40 -13.79 -22.29
CA ALA A 14 51.84 -13.42 -20.94
C ALA A 14 50.81 -12.48 -20.28
N ILE A 15 50.31 -11.51 -21.03
CA ILE A 15 49.25 -10.59 -20.56
C ILE A 15 47.97 -11.37 -20.20
N ALA A 16 47.58 -12.37 -21.01
CA ALA A 16 46.41 -13.20 -20.73
C ALA A 16 46.54 -14.00 -19.44
N ARG A 17 47.72 -14.58 -19.17
CA ARG A 17 47.98 -15.31 -17.92
C ARG A 17 47.96 -14.39 -16.70
N GLN A 18 48.46 -13.17 -16.84
CA GLN A 18 48.54 -12.22 -15.74
C GLN A 18 47.21 -11.52 -15.43
N THR A 19 46.39 -11.27 -16.45
CA THR A 19 45.12 -10.51 -16.30
C THR A 19 43.88 -11.40 -16.25
N GLY A 20 44.00 -12.69 -16.61
CA GLY A 20 42.87 -13.62 -16.71
C GLY A 20 41.91 -13.33 -17.87
N LEU A 21 42.26 -12.38 -18.75
CA LEU A 21 41.42 -11.97 -19.88
C LEU A 21 41.74 -12.77 -21.14
N ASP A 22 40.71 -13.03 -21.96
CA ASP A 22 40.90 -13.70 -23.24
C ASP A 22 41.82 -12.89 -24.18
N ARG A 23 42.66 -13.59 -24.95
CA ARG A 23 43.63 -12.97 -25.87
C ARG A 23 42.96 -12.08 -26.92
N LYS A 24 41.73 -12.37 -27.36
CA LYS A 24 40.97 -11.52 -28.29
C LYS A 24 40.58 -10.20 -27.64
N THR A 25 40.21 -10.24 -26.36
CA THR A 25 39.90 -9.05 -25.57
C THR A 25 41.16 -8.18 -25.43
N ILE A 26 42.28 -8.78 -25.05
CA ILE A 26 43.57 -8.07 -24.92
C ILE A 26 43.99 -7.43 -26.25
N ARG A 27 43.91 -8.18 -27.36
CA ARG A 27 44.19 -7.64 -28.71
C ARG A 27 43.29 -6.45 -29.04
N ARG A 28 41.98 -6.58 -28.80
CA ARG A 28 41.00 -5.48 -29.02
C ARG A 28 41.34 -4.23 -28.21
N TYR A 29 41.80 -4.38 -26.97
CA TYR A 29 42.19 -3.25 -26.13
C TYR A 29 43.51 -2.62 -26.56
N ILE A 30 44.47 -3.40 -27.07
CA ILE A 30 45.73 -2.86 -27.64
C ILE A 30 45.44 -2.09 -28.94
N GLU A 31 44.55 -2.60 -29.79
CA GLU A 31 44.16 -1.96 -31.06
C GLU A 31 43.33 -0.68 -30.88
N ARG A 32 42.57 -0.57 -29.77
CA ARG A 32 41.72 0.60 -29.46
C ARG A 32 42.38 1.65 -28.56
N ASP A 33 43.60 1.38 -28.07
CA ASP A 33 44.32 2.23 -27.11
C ASP A 33 43.43 2.70 -25.92
N LEU A 34 43.63 3.92 -25.40
CA LEU A 34 42.94 4.49 -24.23
C LEU A 34 41.49 4.89 -24.48
N GLU A 35 40.90 4.60 -25.65
CA GLU A 35 39.49 4.92 -25.87
C GLU A 35 38.60 4.05 -24.98
N PRO A 36 37.89 4.65 -23.99
CA PRO A 36 36.91 3.90 -23.24
C PRO A 36 35.87 3.37 -24.23
N PRO A 37 35.40 2.12 -24.08
CA PRO A 37 34.39 1.59 -24.96
C PRO A 37 33.17 2.51 -24.91
N ALA A 38 32.95 3.29 -25.96
CA ALA A 38 31.72 4.03 -26.14
C ALA A 38 30.61 2.97 -26.23
N TYR A 39 29.81 2.86 -25.16
CA TYR A 39 28.57 2.11 -25.21
C TYR A 39 27.69 2.79 -26.24
N THR A 40 27.67 2.25 -27.46
CA THR A 40 26.69 2.68 -28.44
C THR A 40 25.31 2.37 -27.86
N PRO A 41 24.35 3.30 -27.93
CA PRO A 41 22.98 3.03 -27.53
C PRO A 41 22.54 1.75 -28.20
N ARG A 42 22.12 0.77 -27.39
CA ARG A 42 21.61 -0.50 -27.90
C ARG A 42 20.53 -0.17 -28.93
N PRO A 43 20.55 -0.74 -30.15
CA PRO A 43 19.55 -0.44 -31.16
C PRO A 43 18.17 -0.60 -30.52
N ALA A 44 17.32 0.42 -30.66
CA ALA A 44 15.99 0.44 -30.08
C ALA A 44 15.23 -0.78 -30.63
N CYS A 45 15.18 -1.85 -29.84
CA CYS A 45 14.42 -3.03 -30.20
C CYS A 45 12.96 -2.57 -30.22
N VAL A 46 12.30 -2.72 -31.38
CA VAL A 46 10.88 -2.38 -31.55
C VAL A 46 10.13 -3.02 -30.40
N SER A 47 9.63 -2.18 -29.49
CA SER A 47 9.03 -2.68 -28.27
C SER A 47 7.79 -3.46 -28.69
N LYS A 48 7.66 -4.73 -28.26
CA LYS A 48 6.47 -5.54 -28.58
C LYS A 48 5.17 -4.86 -28.15
N ILE A 49 5.26 -3.89 -27.23
CA ILE A 49 4.15 -3.12 -26.71
C ILE A 49 3.69 -2.01 -27.67
N ALA A 50 4.51 -1.57 -28.61
CA ALA A 50 4.20 -0.52 -29.59
C ALA A 50 2.86 -0.77 -30.32
N ALA A 51 2.61 -2.02 -30.72
CA ALA A 51 1.38 -2.42 -31.40
C ALA A 51 0.11 -2.33 -30.52
N PHE A 52 0.27 -2.30 -29.19
CA PHE A 52 -0.82 -2.31 -28.23
C PHE A 52 -0.91 -1.00 -27.42
N GLU A 53 -0.11 0.01 -27.74
CA GLU A 53 -0.09 1.29 -27.01
C GLU A 53 -1.42 2.02 -27.11
N ALA A 54 -2.04 2.05 -28.29
CA ALA A 54 -3.34 2.69 -28.51
C ALA A 54 -4.43 2.05 -27.63
N TYR A 55 -4.50 0.71 -27.65
CA TYR A 55 -5.41 -0.06 -26.80
C TYR A 55 -5.20 0.23 -25.31
N LEU A 56 -3.93 0.21 -24.85
CA LEU A 56 -3.63 0.48 -23.45
C LEU A 56 -3.99 1.90 -23.03
N ARG A 57 -3.77 2.90 -23.88
CA ARG A 57 -4.16 4.29 -23.60
C ARG A 57 -5.67 4.41 -23.47
N GLU A 58 -6.41 3.87 -24.43
CA GLU A 58 -7.88 3.87 -24.40
C GLU A 58 -8.43 3.17 -23.15
N ARG A 59 -7.92 1.97 -22.83
CA ARG A 59 -8.36 1.20 -21.65
C ARG A 59 -8.05 1.92 -20.33
N VAL A 60 -6.89 2.56 -20.22
CA VAL A 60 -6.51 3.34 -19.02
C VAL A 60 -7.34 4.60 -18.90
N THR A 61 -7.71 5.25 -20.01
CA THR A 61 -8.61 6.41 -19.99
C THR A 61 -10.04 6.00 -19.60
N ALA A 62 -10.56 4.89 -20.13
CA ALA A 62 -11.89 4.40 -19.80
C ALA A 62 -12.01 3.84 -18.38
N HIS A 63 -10.95 3.18 -17.89
CA HIS A 63 -10.94 2.48 -16.60
C HIS A 63 -9.59 2.63 -15.89
N PRO A 64 -9.32 3.79 -15.27
CA PRO A 64 -8.03 4.09 -14.63
C PRO A 64 -7.69 3.14 -13.45
N GLU A 65 -8.69 2.53 -12.83
CA GLU A 65 -8.58 1.60 -11.71
C GLU A 65 -8.10 0.19 -12.09
N LEU A 66 -8.09 -0.15 -13.40
CA LEU A 66 -7.65 -1.48 -13.83
C LEU A 66 -6.22 -1.77 -13.37
N THR A 67 -5.98 -2.98 -12.89
CA THR A 67 -4.64 -3.40 -12.48
C THR A 67 -3.78 -3.70 -13.70
N ALA A 68 -2.46 -3.50 -13.57
CA ALA A 68 -1.51 -3.87 -14.61
C ALA A 68 -1.61 -5.37 -14.99
N SER A 69 -1.91 -6.23 -14.02
CA SER A 69 -2.11 -7.67 -14.24
C SER A 69 -3.33 -7.96 -15.11
N ARG A 70 -4.43 -7.22 -14.91
CA ARG A 70 -5.65 -7.36 -15.71
C ARG A 70 -5.42 -6.91 -17.15
N LEU A 71 -4.78 -5.75 -17.34
CA LEU A 71 -4.42 -5.25 -18.67
C LEU A 71 -3.44 -6.20 -19.38
N HIS A 72 -2.47 -6.75 -18.67
CA HIS A 72 -1.56 -7.75 -19.24
C HIS A 72 -2.29 -9.03 -19.67
N ARG A 73 -3.31 -9.48 -18.93
CA ARG A 73 -4.14 -10.62 -19.35
C ARG A 73 -4.92 -10.30 -20.63
N GLU A 74 -5.59 -9.16 -20.68
CA GLU A 74 -6.31 -8.72 -21.89
C GLU A 74 -5.37 -8.63 -23.10
N LEU A 75 -4.15 -8.12 -22.90
CA LEU A 75 -3.15 -8.09 -23.97
C LEU A 75 -2.75 -9.48 -24.45
N ARG A 76 -2.59 -10.46 -23.55
CA ARG A 76 -2.29 -11.85 -23.96
C ARG A 76 -3.44 -12.43 -24.80
N ASP A 77 -4.68 -12.13 -24.44
CA ASP A 77 -5.86 -12.59 -25.20
C ASP A 77 -5.91 -11.95 -26.59
N LEU A 78 -5.37 -10.74 -26.75
CA LEU A 78 -5.17 -10.05 -28.03
C LEU A 78 -3.89 -10.46 -28.79
N GLY A 79 -3.14 -11.45 -28.28
CA GLY A 79 -1.94 -11.98 -28.95
C GLY A 79 -0.61 -11.33 -28.55
N PHE A 80 -0.56 -10.58 -27.45
CA PHE A 80 0.69 -10.01 -26.95
C PHE A 80 1.65 -11.07 -26.40
N ALA A 81 2.82 -11.18 -27.04
CA ALA A 81 3.89 -12.11 -26.67
C ALA A 81 5.02 -11.47 -25.82
N GLY A 82 4.74 -10.35 -25.15
CA GLY A 82 5.69 -9.67 -24.26
C GLY A 82 5.45 -10.02 -22.79
N GLY A 83 6.39 -9.61 -21.93
CA GLY A 83 6.30 -9.88 -20.50
C GLY A 83 5.50 -8.82 -19.74
N TYR A 84 4.98 -9.22 -18.58
CA TYR A 84 4.29 -8.34 -17.63
C TYR A 84 5.08 -7.06 -17.30
N THR A 85 6.39 -7.17 -17.13
CA THR A 85 7.27 -6.04 -16.82
C THR A 85 7.23 -4.96 -17.91
N THR A 86 7.16 -5.34 -19.19
CA THR A 86 7.06 -4.40 -20.31
C THR A 86 5.76 -3.60 -20.23
N VAL A 87 4.64 -4.28 -19.94
CA VAL A 87 3.34 -3.64 -19.74
C VAL A 87 3.38 -2.71 -18.54
N LYS A 88 3.94 -3.16 -17.40
CA LYS A 88 4.04 -2.34 -16.19
C LYS A 88 4.86 -1.05 -16.40
N VAL A 89 5.98 -1.14 -17.13
CA VAL A 89 6.83 0.02 -17.45
C VAL A 89 6.08 1.02 -18.33
N PHE A 90 5.40 0.54 -19.37
CA PHE A 90 4.61 1.41 -20.24
C PHE A 90 3.39 2.01 -19.52
N LEU A 91 2.71 1.24 -18.68
CA LEU A 91 1.59 1.75 -17.88
C LEU A 91 2.03 2.90 -16.96
N ARG A 92 3.28 2.91 -16.49
CA ARG A 92 3.83 4.01 -15.68
C ARG A 92 4.02 5.30 -16.48
N THR A 93 4.20 5.23 -17.80
CA THR A 93 4.37 6.43 -18.64
C THR A 93 3.04 7.03 -19.08
N ILE A 94 1.99 6.22 -19.19
CA ILE A 94 0.66 6.68 -19.64
C ILE A 94 -0.32 6.94 -18.50
N ARG A 95 -0.16 6.26 -17.35
CA ARG A 95 -0.97 6.59 -16.18
C ARG A 95 -0.50 7.94 -15.67
N PRO A 96 -1.43 8.88 -15.38
CA PRO A 96 -1.04 10.03 -14.59
C PRO A 96 -0.33 9.49 -13.35
N SER A 97 0.80 10.11 -12.99
CA SER A 97 1.33 9.92 -11.64
C SER A 97 0.13 10.07 -10.74
N ALA A 98 -0.20 9.04 -9.94
CA ALA A 98 -1.16 9.22 -8.89
C ALA A 98 -0.69 10.50 -8.21
N SER A 99 -1.44 11.60 -8.37
CA SER A 99 -1.29 12.67 -7.41
C SER A 99 -1.44 11.90 -6.12
N ALA A 100 -0.40 11.92 -5.28
CA ALA A 100 -0.62 11.58 -3.88
C ALA A 100 -1.87 12.37 -3.58
N GLY A 101 -3.01 11.66 -3.46
CA GLY A 101 -4.29 12.30 -3.42
C GLY A 101 -4.06 13.36 -2.37
N PHE A 102 -4.29 14.63 -2.73
CA PHE A 102 -4.47 15.60 -1.68
C PHE A 102 -5.56 14.92 -0.86
N GLU A 103 -5.15 14.34 0.27
CA GLU A 103 -6.02 13.88 1.31
C GLU A 103 -6.89 15.11 1.45
N VAL A 104 -8.12 15.04 0.92
CA VAL A 104 -9.04 16.15 1.02
C VAL A 104 -9.18 16.23 2.52
N ARG A 105 -8.44 17.17 3.11
CA ARG A 105 -8.44 17.42 4.52
C ARG A 105 -9.84 17.94 4.74
N PHE A 106 -10.76 17.02 5.03
CA PHE A 106 -11.99 17.34 5.68
C PHE A 106 -11.57 17.82 7.06
N GLU A 107 -11.18 19.09 7.14
CA GLU A 107 -11.04 19.82 8.39
C GLU A 107 -12.44 19.90 8.98
N THR A 108 -12.82 18.83 9.67
CA THR A 108 -13.98 18.85 10.54
C THR A 108 -13.69 19.88 11.62
N PRO A 109 -14.65 20.73 12.00
CA PRO A 109 -14.51 21.59 13.17
C PRO A 109 -14.09 20.78 14.41
N PRO A 110 -13.35 21.39 15.37
CA PRO A 110 -13.04 20.76 16.65
C PRO A 110 -14.28 20.11 17.28
N GLY A 111 -14.15 18.86 17.74
CA GLY A 111 -15.25 18.12 18.37
C GLY A 111 -16.35 17.65 17.42
N ARG A 112 -16.28 17.89 16.10
CA ARG A 112 -17.33 17.41 15.18
C ARG A 112 -17.27 15.90 14.95
N GLN A 113 -16.08 15.35 14.73
CA GLN A 113 -15.95 13.97 14.31
C GLN A 113 -14.75 13.28 14.97
N ALA A 114 -14.92 12.01 15.31
CA ALA A 114 -13.83 11.10 15.66
C ALA A 114 -13.93 9.81 14.85
N GLN A 115 -12.81 9.13 14.69
CA GLN A 115 -12.75 7.79 14.12
C GLN A 115 -12.33 6.80 15.20
N VAL A 116 -13.04 5.67 15.28
CA VAL A 116 -12.74 4.57 16.18
C VAL A 116 -12.32 3.34 15.39
N ASP A 117 -11.25 2.70 15.85
CA ASP A 117 -10.72 1.45 15.31
C ASP A 117 -10.32 0.49 16.43
N PHE A 118 -10.36 -0.81 16.14
CA PHE A 118 -9.87 -1.88 17.01
C PHE A 118 -8.75 -2.65 16.33
N ALA A 119 -7.51 -2.40 16.77
CA ALA A 119 -6.35 -3.11 16.27
C ALA A 119 -6.13 -4.40 17.07
N HIS A 120 -5.97 -5.52 16.36
CA HIS A 120 -5.71 -6.84 16.93
C HIS A 120 -4.20 -7.10 17.09
N PHE A 121 -3.79 -7.50 18.29
CA PHE A 121 -2.40 -7.87 18.60
C PHE A 121 -2.35 -9.26 19.23
N ARG A 122 -1.35 -10.03 18.83
CA ARG A 122 -0.93 -11.25 19.54
C ARG A 122 0.35 -10.93 20.29
N THR A 123 0.34 -11.14 21.59
CA THR A 123 1.49 -10.86 22.45
C THR A 123 1.61 -11.92 23.54
N VAL A 124 2.83 -12.11 24.04
CA VAL A 124 3.11 -12.88 25.25
C VAL A 124 3.34 -11.87 26.37
N PHE A 125 2.68 -12.05 27.50
CA PHE A 125 2.90 -11.20 28.66
C PHE A 125 4.07 -11.74 29.49
N THR A 126 4.77 -10.83 30.18
CA THR A 126 5.97 -11.17 30.97
C THR A 126 5.66 -11.99 32.22
N ASP A 127 4.44 -11.87 32.74
CA ASP A 127 3.92 -12.61 33.89
C ASP A 127 3.39 -14.02 33.52
N GLU A 128 3.04 -14.24 32.25
CA GLU A 128 2.67 -15.55 31.69
C GLU A 128 3.54 -15.93 30.47
N PRO A 129 4.85 -16.19 30.68
CA PRO A 129 5.75 -16.50 29.58
C PRO A 129 5.35 -17.79 28.86
N GLY A 130 5.28 -17.73 27.53
CA GLY A 130 4.96 -18.89 26.67
C GLY A 130 3.49 -19.06 26.31
N ILE A 131 2.60 -18.22 26.83
CA ILE A 131 1.18 -18.20 26.45
C ILE A 131 0.92 -17.00 25.53
N ASP A 132 0.58 -17.28 24.28
CA ASP A 132 0.10 -16.26 23.35
C ASP A 132 -1.30 -15.79 23.77
N ARG A 133 -1.43 -14.49 24.03
CA ARG A 133 -2.70 -13.83 24.29
C ARG A 133 -3.03 -12.89 23.15
N VAL A 134 -4.32 -12.83 22.83
CA VAL A 134 -4.87 -11.82 21.94
C VAL A 134 -5.30 -10.63 22.79
N VAL A 135 -4.87 -9.44 22.39
CA VAL A 135 -5.36 -8.18 22.94
C VAL A 135 -5.78 -7.24 21.83
N TRP A 136 -6.77 -6.42 22.13
CA TRP A 136 -7.31 -5.44 21.21
C TRP A 136 -6.95 -4.05 21.70
N LEU A 137 -6.50 -3.19 20.81
CA LEU A 137 -6.36 -1.76 21.09
C LEU A 137 -7.60 -1.05 20.58
N PHE A 138 -8.45 -0.61 21.49
CA PHE A 138 -9.41 0.44 21.17
C PHE A 138 -8.63 1.72 20.90
N SER A 139 -8.88 2.37 19.78
CA SER A 139 -8.33 3.68 19.46
C SER A 139 -9.46 4.63 19.04
N LEU A 140 -9.40 5.87 19.51
CA LEU A 140 -10.27 6.97 19.13
C LEU A 140 -9.39 8.14 18.69
N VAL A 141 -9.58 8.59 17.46
CA VAL A 141 -8.81 9.67 16.85
C VAL A 141 -9.74 10.81 16.48
N LEU A 142 -9.52 12.01 17.03
CA LEU A 142 -10.29 13.19 16.65
C LEU A 142 -9.94 13.64 15.23
N GLY A 143 -10.95 13.89 14.39
CA GLY A 143 -10.76 14.26 12.98
C GLY A 143 -10.01 15.58 12.78
N HIS A 144 -10.24 16.56 13.67
CA HIS A 144 -9.60 17.88 13.60
C HIS A 144 -8.16 17.88 14.12
N SER A 145 -7.97 17.59 15.41
CA SER A 145 -6.68 17.71 16.09
C SER A 145 -5.78 16.49 15.90
N ARG A 146 -6.30 15.39 15.35
CA ARG A 146 -5.64 14.06 15.30
C ARG A 146 -5.21 13.55 16.68
N MET A 147 -5.74 14.11 17.77
CA MET A 147 -5.49 13.59 19.11
C MET A 147 -6.00 12.16 19.18
N LEU A 148 -5.10 11.25 19.57
CA LEU A 148 -5.36 9.82 19.70
C LEU A 148 -5.48 9.47 21.18
N TRP A 149 -6.58 8.82 21.51
CA TRP A 149 -6.78 8.15 22.78
C TRP A 149 -6.89 6.65 22.53
N GLY A 150 -6.26 5.82 23.35
CA GLY A 150 -6.33 4.37 23.18
C GLY A 150 -6.26 3.59 24.49
N ARG A 151 -6.85 2.39 24.46
CA ARG A 151 -6.88 1.46 25.59
C ARG A 151 -6.83 0.02 25.11
N PHE A 152 -5.95 -0.77 25.71
CA PHE A 152 -5.94 -2.22 25.50
C PHE A 152 -7.10 -2.89 26.26
N VAL A 153 -7.80 -3.78 25.57
CA VAL A 153 -8.88 -4.60 26.12
C VAL A 153 -8.69 -6.07 25.71
N PRO A 154 -9.05 -7.03 26.56
CA PRO A 154 -8.88 -8.45 26.25
C PRO A 154 -9.88 -8.96 25.21
N GLN A 155 -11.02 -8.28 25.04
CA GLN A 155 -12.13 -8.71 24.18
C GLN A 155 -12.78 -7.50 23.48
N GLN A 156 -13.31 -7.73 22.28
CA GLN A 156 -14.06 -6.75 21.49
C GLN A 156 -15.56 -7.03 21.59
N ASP A 157 -16.12 -6.95 22.80
CA ASP A 157 -17.56 -7.01 23.02
C ASP A 157 -18.16 -5.60 23.14
N MET A 158 -19.50 -5.50 23.06
CA MET A 158 -20.19 -4.22 23.17
C MET A 158 -19.90 -3.51 24.50
N GLN A 159 -19.72 -4.27 25.59
CA GLN A 159 -19.43 -3.68 26.89
C GLN A 159 -18.04 -3.03 26.94
N ALA A 160 -17.02 -3.68 26.36
CA ALA A 160 -15.68 -3.12 26.23
C ALA A 160 -15.68 -1.88 25.36
N VAL A 161 -16.44 -1.87 24.26
CA VAL A 161 -16.63 -0.69 23.40
C VAL A 161 -17.21 0.48 24.21
N LEU A 162 -18.31 0.26 24.94
CA LEU A 162 -18.96 1.32 25.72
C LEU A 162 -18.06 1.85 26.84
N ARG A 163 -17.36 0.95 27.57
CA ARG A 163 -16.40 1.35 28.62
C ARG A 163 -15.25 2.18 28.05
N CYS A 164 -14.73 1.82 26.88
CA CYS A 164 -13.69 2.59 26.22
C CYS A 164 -14.17 3.98 25.79
N HIS A 165 -15.41 4.10 25.27
CA HIS A 165 -15.98 5.40 24.93
C HIS A 165 -16.16 6.30 26.15
N ALA A 166 -16.71 5.77 27.23
CA ALA A 166 -16.87 6.53 28.48
C ALA A 166 -15.52 7.07 28.98
N ALA A 167 -14.51 6.20 29.05
CA ALA A 167 -13.17 6.58 29.47
C ALA A 167 -12.49 7.56 28.51
N ALA A 168 -12.72 7.42 27.20
CA ALA A 168 -12.22 8.35 26.19
C ALA A 168 -12.85 9.73 26.37
N PHE A 169 -14.18 9.82 26.47
CA PHE A 169 -14.87 11.11 26.61
C PHE A 169 -14.51 11.83 27.90
N GLU A 170 -14.32 11.10 29.00
CA GLU A 170 -13.83 11.65 30.25
C GLU A 170 -12.42 12.24 30.07
N ALA A 171 -11.50 11.51 29.46
CA ALA A 171 -10.14 11.98 29.20
C ALA A 171 -10.08 13.17 28.22
N LEU A 172 -11.02 13.22 27.26
CA LEU A 172 -11.14 14.30 26.30
C LEU A 172 -11.87 15.54 26.85
N GLY A 173 -12.52 15.42 28.02
CA GLY A 173 -13.38 16.46 28.58
C GLY A 173 -14.68 16.70 27.81
N GLY A 174 -15.09 15.74 26.96
CA GLY A 174 -16.26 15.85 26.10
C GLY A 174 -16.36 14.74 25.07
N ALA A 175 -17.50 14.67 24.38
CA ALA A 175 -17.76 13.70 23.32
C ALA A 175 -17.86 14.40 21.95
N PRO A 176 -17.28 13.82 20.88
CA PRO A 176 -17.48 14.32 19.53
C PRO A 176 -18.92 14.11 19.06
N THR A 177 -19.39 14.97 18.15
CA THR A 177 -20.77 14.87 17.62
C THR A 177 -20.99 13.61 16.77
N GLU A 178 -19.97 13.19 16.03
CA GLU A 178 -20.00 12.04 15.15
C GLU A 178 -18.84 11.10 15.46
N ILE A 179 -19.11 9.79 15.49
CA ILE A 179 -18.07 8.77 15.61
C ILE A 179 -18.20 7.83 14.41
N LEU A 180 -17.14 7.79 13.61
CA LEU A 180 -16.99 6.86 12.49
C LEU A 180 -16.29 5.60 12.99
N TYR A 181 -16.86 4.45 12.68
CA TYR A 181 -16.20 3.17 12.89
C TYR A 181 -15.73 2.64 11.55
N ASP A 182 -14.49 2.16 11.48
CA ASP A 182 -14.13 1.31 10.35
C ASP A 182 -14.94 0.01 10.45
N ARG A 183 -15.37 -0.53 9.30
CA ARG A 183 -16.18 -1.76 9.28
C ARG A 183 -15.34 -2.90 9.83
N MET A 184 -15.52 -3.18 11.12
CA MET A 184 -15.12 -4.46 11.71
C MET A 184 -15.77 -5.56 10.87
N ARG A 185 -14.96 -6.44 10.27
CA ARG A 185 -15.47 -7.63 9.58
C ARG A 185 -16.12 -8.57 10.60
N THR A 186 -17.35 -8.29 10.98
CA THR A 186 -18.12 -9.19 11.84
C THR A 186 -19.59 -9.28 11.45
N VAL A 187 -19.97 -8.92 10.21
CA VAL A 187 -21.23 -9.35 9.57
C VAL A 187 -21.04 -9.42 8.04
N VAL A 188 -20.56 -10.55 7.51
CA VAL A 188 -20.89 -11.00 6.15
C VAL A 188 -21.15 -12.50 6.23
N ASP A 189 -22.27 -12.87 6.85
CA ASP A 189 -22.91 -14.16 6.64
C ASP A 189 -24.41 -13.91 6.48
N ARG A 190 -24.78 -13.53 5.25
CA ARG A 190 -26.07 -13.82 4.63
C ARG A 190 -25.97 -13.41 3.17
N GLU A 191 -25.83 -14.41 2.30
CA GLU A 191 -26.12 -14.25 0.88
C GLU A 191 -27.52 -13.65 0.74
N VAL A 192 -27.61 -12.47 0.15
CA VAL A 192 -28.88 -11.92 -0.34
C VAL A 192 -28.87 -12.09 -1.86
N PRO A 193 -29.88 -12.72 -2.46
CA PRO A 193 -29.90 -13.01 -3.90
C PRO A 193 -29.88 -11.71 -4.72
N GLN A 194 -29.25 -11.80 -5.90
CA GLN A 194 -29.18 -10.74 -6.91
C GLN A 194 -30.52 -10.04 -7.15
N GLY A 195 -30.52 -8.70 -7.10
CA GLY A 195 -31.60 -7.87 -7.65
C GLY A 195 -31.49 -6.38 -7.38
N SER A 196 -30.85 -5.63 -8.30
CA SER A 196 -31.35 -4.43 -9.01
C SER A 196 -30.21 -3.44 -9.37
N PRO A 197 -30.15 -2.87 -10.59
CA PRO A 197 -28.91 -2.34 -11.17
C PRO A 197 -28.72 -0.81 -11.03
N ASN A 198 -29.18 -0.18 -9.95
CA ASN A 198 -29.10 1.29 -9.85
C ASN A 198 -28.57 1.88 -8.53
N ASP A 199 -27.86 1.09 -7.73
CA ASP A 199 -27.12 1.62 -6.58
C ASP A 199 -25.63 1.69 -6.91
N GLY A 200 -25.09 2.91 -6.93
CA GLY A 200 -23.64 3.15 -6.89
C GLY A 200 -23.02 2.53 -5.63
N PRO A 201 -21.68 2.54 -5.48
CA PRO A 201 -21.03 1.86 -4.37
C PRO A 201 -21.46 2.50 -3.04
N GLN A 202 -22.46 1.90 -2.39
CA GLN A 202 -22.87 2.24 -1.03
C GLN A 202 -21.78 1.73 -0.08
N ALA A 203 -20.72 2.52 0.05
CA ALA A 203 -19.78 2.44 1.15
C ALA A 203 -20.59 2.68 2.43
N GLY A 204 -20.93 1.61 3.16
CA GLY A 204 -21.74 1.74 4.35
C GLY A 204 -20.96 2.35 5.50
N HIS A 205 -21.06 3.66 5.57
CA HIS A 205 -20.83 4.47 6.75
C HIS A 205 -21.94 4.17 7.77
N ILE A 206 -21.61 3.51 8.87
CA ILE A 206 -22.49 3.50 10.04
C ILE A 206 -22.18 4.78 10.82
N VAL A 207 -23.05 5.78 10.69
CA VAL A 207 -23.04 6.99 11.50
C VAL A 207 -23.91 6.72 12.72
N TYR A 208 -23.32 6.62 13.91
CA TYR A 208 -24.11 6.53 15.15
C TYR A 208 -24.57 7.94 15.56
N ASN A 209 -25.90 8.09 15.65
CA ASN A 209 -26.60 9.31 16.06
C ASN A 209 -26.69 9.39 17.61
N ARG A 210 -26.71 10.63 18.15
CA ARG A 210 -26.87 11.19 19.52
C ARG A 210 -27.13 10.31 20.76
N THR A 211 -27.64 9.10 20.65
CA THR A 211 -28.19 8.30 21.76
C THR A 211 -27.12 7.76 22.72
N LEU A 212 -25.85 7.69 22.32
CA LEU A 212 -24.77 7.19 23.19
C LEU A 212 -24.39 8.21 24.28
N VAL A 213 -24.51 9.51 23.98
CA VAL A 213 -24.36 10.59 24.98
C VAL A 213 -25.53 10.58 25.97
N GLU A 214 -26.73 10.21 25.51
CA GLU A 214 -27.94 10.09 26.34
C GLU A 214 -27.95 8.84 27.23
N LEU A 215 -27.12 7.83 26.92
CA LEU A 215 -26.96 6.61 27.72
C LEU A 215 -25.87 6.71 28.80
N LEU A 216 -25.02 7.75 28.75
CA LEU A 216 -23.99 8.00 29.77
C LEU A 216 -24.57 8.16 31.20
N PRO A 217 -25.74 8.80 31.42
CA PRO A 217 -26.35 8.85 32.76
C PRO A 217 -26.90 7.50 33.24
N VAL A 218 -27.28 6.60 32.32
CA VAL A 218 -27.99 5.34 32.65
C VAL A 218 -27.02 4.23 33.06
N LEU A 219 -25.78 4.25 32.57
CA LEU A 219 -24.74 3.28 32.95
C LEU A 219 -24.06 3.60 34.30
N TRP A 220 -24.28 4.80 34.85
CA TRP A 220 -23.77 5.20 36.18
C TRP A 220 -24.67 4.76 37.34
N THR A 221 -25.97 4.53 37.11
CA THR A 221 -26.92 4.18 38.18
C THR A 221 -26.94 2.69 38.55
N HIS A 222 -26.32 1.81 37.77
CA HIS A 222 -26.40 0.36 37.99
C HIS A 222 -25.10 -0.33 38.44
N ASN A 223 -24.06 0.42 38.84
CA ASN A 223 -22.81 -0.20 39.31
C ASN A 223 -22.22 0.41 40.59
N LEU A 224 -23.10 0.94 41.46
CA LEU A 224 -22.81 1.19 42.86
C LEU A 224 -23.93 0.55 43.70
N SER A 225 -23.77 -0.74 43.97
CA SER A 225 -24.47 -1.49 45.03
C SER A 225 -23.53 -2.55 45.55
#